data_AF-A0A952S8C6-F1
#
_entry.id   AF-A0A952S8C6-F1
#
_cell.length_a   1.000
_cell.length_b   1.000
_cell.length_c   1.000
_cell.angle_alpha   90.00
_cell.angle_beta   90.00
_cell.angle_gamma   90.00
#
_symmetry.space_group_name_H-M   'P 1'
#
loop_
_entity.id
_entity.type
_entity.pdbx_description
1 polymer ?
#
loop_
_entity_poly.entity_id
_entity_poly.type
_entity_poly.pdbx_seq_one_letter_code
_entity_poly.pdbx_strand_id
1 'polypeptide(L)'
;MLTSNRPEMKHRNLKNKEWTRMAIDSLFDRGKPEDWKEFALALRKDRQIALDALYMSEHHTEKGAAELARVLVRHFYGDDLGLE
;
A
#
# COMPACT_ATOMS: atom_id res chain seq x y z
N MET A 1 33.16 -25.35 20.58
CA MET A 1 32.64 -23.98 20.74
C MET A 1 32.09 -23.55 19.38
N LEU A 2 30.76 -23.53 19.20
CA LEU A 2 30.13 -23.12 17.94
C LEU A 2 29.58 -21.72 18.13
N THR A 3 30.22 -20.73 17.51
CA THR A 3 29.72 -19.36 17.46
C THR A 3 28.50 -19.32 16.54
N SER A 4 27.32 -19.25 17.15
CA SER A 4 26.07 -19.00 16.41
C SER A 4 26.13 -17.60 15.82
N ASN A 5 26.43 -17.50 14.52
CA ASN A 5 26.15 -16.31 13.71
C ASN A 5 24.63 -16.15 13.62
N ARG A 6 24.03 -15.48 14.60
CA ARG A 6 22.67 -14.96 14.46
C ARG A 6 22.74 -13.73 13.56
N PRO A 7 22.04 -13.70 12.41
CA PRO A 7 21.93 -12.47 11.66
C PRO A 7 21.23 -11.43 12.54
N GLU A 8 21.92 -10.34 12.85
CA GLU A 8 21.31 -9.16 13.45
C GLU A 8 20.19 -8.69 12.53
N MET A 9 18.95 -8.93 12.93
CA MET A 9 17.79 -8.27 12.33
C MET A 9 17.96 -6.78 12.62
N LYS A 10 18.51 -6.05 11.65
CA LYS A 10 18.48 -4.59 11.63
C LYS A 10 17.01 -4.20 11.81
N HIS A 11 16.67 -3.69 12.98
CA HIS A 11 15.41 -3.00 13.23
C HIS A 11 15.39 -1.76 12.32
N ARG A 12 15.08 -1.97 11.04
CA ARG A 12 14.84 -0.92 10.06
C ARG A 12 13.65 -0.12 10.58
N ASN A 13 13.94 1.08 11.07
CA ASN A 13 13.03 2.19 11.29
C ASN A 13 11.53 1.82 11.25
N LEU A 14 10.98 1.44 12.41
CA LEU A 14 9.54 1.26 12.69
C LEU A 14 8.68 2.53 12.43
N LYS A 15 9.23 3.57 11.79
CA LYS A 15 8.56 4.83 11.47
C LYS A 15 8.11 4.93 10.01
N ASN A 16 8.49 4.00 9.15
CA ASN A 16 7.93 3.92 7.81
C ASN A 16 6.84 2.85 7.82
N LYS A 17 5.58 3.28 7.78
CA LYS A 17 4.46 2.37 7.54
C LYS A 17 4.68 1.75 6.16
N GLU A 18 5.13 0.51 6.13
CA GLU A 18 5.32 -0.24 4.89
C GLU A 18 3.94 -0.62 4.34
N TRP A 19 3.63 -0.14 3.14
CA TRP A 19 2.38 -0.42 2.45
C TRP A 19 2.49 -1.73 1.70
N THR A 20 2.16 -2.82 2.41
CA THR A 20 1.98 -4.14 1.80
C THR A 20 0.54 -4.30 1.31
N ARG A 21 0.28 -5.32 0.48
CA ARG A 21 -1.09 -5.68 0.07
C ARG A 21 -2.04 -5.88 1.25
N MET A 22 -1.56 -6.50 2.33
CA MET A 22 -2.34 -6.70 3.55
C MET A 22 -2.66 -5.38 4.28
N ALA A 23 -1.76 -4.38 4.22
CA ALA A 23 -2.02 -3.06 4.76
C ALA A 23 -3.08 -2.30 3.92
N ILE A 24 -3.07 -2.50 2.60
CA ILE A 24 -4.07 -1.95 1.67
C ILE A 24 -5.44 -2.61 1.90
N ASP A 25 -5.46 -3.94 2.03
CA ASP A 25 -6.66 -4.72 2.39
C ASP A 25 -7.28 -4.19 3.69
N SER A 26 -6.45 -4.04 4.73
CA SER A 26 -6.90 -3.50 6.01
C SER A 26 -7.34 -2.03 5.94
N LEU A 27 -6.76 -1.22 5.04
CA LEU A 27 -7.21 0.13 4.76
C LEU A 27 -8.64 0.12 4.20
N PHE A 28 -8.93 -0.80 3.28
CA PHE A 28 -10.25 -0.91 2.67
C PHE A 28 -11.31 -1.33 3.69
N ASP A 29 -10.99 -2.28 4.57
CA ASP A 29 -11.89 -2.73 5.64
C ASP A 29 -12.15 -1.64 6.69
N ARG A 30 -11.10 -0.92 7.10
CA ARG A 30 -11.21 0.03 8.23
C ARG A 30 -11.69 1.41 7.81
N GLY A 31 -11.38 1.84 6.59
CA GLY A 31 -11.84 3.10 6.01
C GLY A 31 -11.45 4.36 6.77
N LYS A 32 -10.44 4.33 7.65
CA LYS A 32 -10.12 5.48 8.51
C LYS A 32 -9.53 6.64 7.69
N PRO A 33 -10.03 7.89 7.85
CA PRO A 33 -9.55 9.03 7.07
C PRO A 33 -8.05 9.31 7.18
N GLU A 34 -7.45 9.01 8.34
CA GLU A 34 -6.02 9.20 8.59
C GLU A 34 -5.16 8.22 7.77
N ASP A 35 -5.59 6.96 7.72
CA ASP A 35 -4.92 5.92 6.95
C ASP A 35 -4.98 6.23 5.44
N TRP A 36 -6.10 6.76 4.95
CA TRP A 36 -6.24 7.23 3.56
C TRP A 36 -5.30 8.39 3.21
N LYS A 37 -5.04 9.31 4.15
CA LYS A 37 -4.07 10.40 3.93
C LYS A 37 -2.65 9.86 3.82
N GLU A 38 -2.27 8.95 4.70
CA GLU A 38 -0.95 8.31 4.65
C GLU A 38 -0.78 7.45 3.38
N PHE A 39 -1.84 6.78 2.97
CA PHE A 39 -1.88 6.00 1.74
C PHE A 39 -1.65 6.89 0.51
N ALA A 40 -2.35 8.02 0.41
CA ALA A 40 -2.16 8.98 -0.67
C ALA A 40 -0.72 9.54 -0.71
N LEU A 41 -0.11 9.78 0.45
CA LEU A 41 1.29 10.20 0.52
C LEU A 41 2.26 9.12 0.06
N ALA A 42 1.94 7.85 0.31
CA ALA A 42 2.75 6.72 -0.12
C ALA A 42 2.62 6.45 -1.63
N LEU A 43 1.40 6.54 -2.17
CA LEU A 43 1.13 6.45 -3.61
C LEU A 43 1.99 7.42 -4.42
N ARG A 44 2.20 8.65 -3.94
CA ARG A 44 3.05 9.65 -4.62
C ARG A 44 4.53 9.28 -4.69
N LYS A 45 5.00 8.41 -3.81
CA LYS A 45 6.42 8.09 -3.63
C LYS A 45 6.81 6.76 -4.25
N ASP A 46 5.84 5.85 -4.40
CA ASP A 46 6.10 4.48 -4.81
C ASP A 46 5.02 3.98 -5.77
N ARG A 47 5.42 3.73 -7.01
CA ARG A 47 4.57 3.19 -8.07
C ARG A 47 4.11 1.77 -7.76
N GLN A 48 4.89 0.98 -7.01
CA GLN A 48 4.52 -0.38 -6.66
C GLN A 48 3.27 -0.41 -5.78
N ILE A 49 3.14 0.55 -4.86
CA ILE A 49 1.95 0.71 -4.02
C ILE A 49 0.72 0.99 -4.88
N ALA A 50 0.85 1.79 -5.95
CA ALA A 50 -0.25 2.06 -6.87
C ALA A 50 -0.71 0.80 -7.61
N LEU A 51 0.23 -0.02 -8.10
CA LEU A 51 -0.08 -1.30 -8.75
C LEU A 51 -0.74 -2.28 -7.79
N ASP A 52 -0.21 -2.41 -6.57
CA ASP A 52 -0.80 -3.27 -5.55
C ASP A 52 -2.18 -2.79 -5.13
N ALA A 53 -2.41 -1.47 -5.07
CA ALA A 53 -3.72 -0.91 -4.78
C ALA A 53 -4.75 -1.22 -5.85
N LEU A 54 -4.38 -1.14 -7.13
CA LEU A 54 -5.24 -1.51 -8.24
C LEU A 54 -5.60 -3.00 -8.20
N TYR A 55 -4.59 -3.85 -8.02
CA TYR A 55 -4.78 -5.29 -7.85
C TYR A 55 -5.75 -5.59 -6.70
N MET A 56 -5.53 -5.01 -5.52
CA MET A 56 -6.43 -5.21 -4.38
C MET A 56 -7.83 -4.69 -4.67
N SER A 57 -7.98 -3.56 -5.38
CA SER A 57 -9.28 -2.98 -5.72
C SER A 57 -10.12 -3.86 -6.65
N GLU A 58 -9.49 -4.68 -7.50
CA GLU A 58 -10.19 -5.66 -8.34
C GLU A 58 -10.72 -6.85 -7.55
N HIS A 59 -10.00 -7.26 -6.50
CA HIS A 59 -10.31 -8.46 -5.72
C HIS A 59 -11.06 -8.18 -4.41
N HIS A 60 -11.18 -6.92 -3.97
CA HIS A 60 -11.84 -6.58 -2.71
C HIS A 60 -13.38 -6.59 -2.81
N THR A 61 -14.02 -6.94 -1.70
CA THR A 61 -15.48 -7.01 -1.56
C THR A 61 -16.10 -5.64 -1.28
N GLU A 62 -15.43 -4.80 -0.48
CA GLU A 62 -15.84 -3.42 -0.20
C GLU A 62 -15.57 -2.51 -1.42
N LYS A 63 -16.64 -2.17 -2.15
CA LYS A 63 -16.54 -1.45 -3.43
C LYS A 63 -16.27 0.03 -3.27
N GLY A 64 -16.67 0.66 -2.16
CA GLY A 64 -16.46 2.09 -1.93
C GLY A 64 -14.98 2.44 -1.76
N ALA A 65 -14.28 1.72 -0.91
CA ALA A 65 -12.85 1.84 -0.65
C ALA A 65 -12.03 1.47 -1.88
N ALA A 66 -12.40 0.39 -2.58
CA ALA A 66 -11.76 0.00 -3.82
C ALA A 66 -11.84 1.12 -4.87
N GLU A 67 -13.02 1.74 -5.01
CA GLU A 67 -13.18 2.85 -5.97
C GLU A 67 -12.42 4.11 -5.53
N LEU A 68 -12.41 4.42 -4.23
CA LEU A 68 -11.61 5.52 -3.70
C LEU A 68 -10.11 5.30 -3.98
N ALA A 69 -9.61 4.08 -3.78
CA ALA A 69 -8.22 3.74 -4.08
C ALA A 69 -7.91 3.92 -5.58
N ARG A 70 -8.79 3.46 -6.47
CA ARG A 70 -8.66 3.69 -7.92
C ARG A 70 -8.64 5.16 -8.29
N VAL A 71 -9.52 5.97 -7.71
CA VAL A 71 -9.57 7.42 -7.92
C VAL A 71 -8.26 8.07 -7.46
N LEU A 72 -7.73 7.70 -6.29
CA LEU A 72 -6.46 8.22 -5.80
C LEU A 72 -5.29 7.82 -6.70
N VAL A 73 -5.26 6.57 -7.16
CA VAL A 73 -4.23 6.09 -8.09
C VAL A 73 -4.28 6.86 -9.41
N ARG A 74 -5.48 7.00 -10.01
CA ARG A 74 -5.69 7.79 -11.25
C ARG A 74 -5.33 9.27 -11.05
N HIS A 75 -5.60 9.84 -9.88
CA HIS A 75 -5.23 11.22 -9.59
C HIS A 75 -3.71 11.44 -9.62
N PHE A 76 -2.92 10.47 -9.17
CA PHE A 76 -1.45 10.61 -9.12
C PHE A 76 -0.74 10.13 -10.38
N TYR A 77 -1.30 9.16 -11.11
CA TYR A 77 -0.62 8.53 -12.24
C TYR A 77 -1.38 8.64 -13.57
N GLY A 78 -2.61 9.14 -13.60
CA GLY A 78 -3.43 9.17 -14.81
C GLY A 78 -3.58 7.78 -15.44
N ASP A 79 -3.40 7.71 -16.76
CA ASP A 79 -3.35 6.46 -17.55
C ASP A 79 -1.92 5.86 -17.65
N ASP A 80 -0.92 6.51 -17.02
CA ASP A 80 0.52 6.21 -17.14
C ASP A 80 0.93 4.89 -16.46
N LEU A 81 -0.01 4.19 -15.83
CA LEU A 81 0.24 2.88 -15.24
C LEU A 81 0.26 1.74 -16.26
N GLY A 82 -0.16 1.98 -17.51
CA GLY A 82 -0.11 0.97 -18.57
C GLY A 82 -1.05 -0.21 -18.34
N LEU A 83 -2.18 0.04 -17.66
CA LEU A 83 -3.28 -0.92 -17.54
C LEU A 83 -4.16 -0.80 -18.79
N GLU A 84 -3.72 -1.42 -19.89
CA GLU A 84 -4.58 -1.70 -21.06
C GLU A 84 -5.39 -2.99 -20.85
#